data_AF-A0A1Q7V7D8-F1
#
_entry.id   AF-A0A1Q7V7D8-F1
#
_cell.length_a   1.000
_cell.length_b   1.000
_cell.length_c   1.000
_cell.angle_alpha   90.00
_cell.angle_beta   90.00
_cell.angle_gamma   90.00
#
_symmetry.space_group_name_H-M   'P 1'
#
loop_
_entity.id
_entity.type
_entity.pdbx_description
1 polymer ?
#
loop_
_entity_poly.entity_id
_entity_poly.type
_entity_poly.pdbx_seq_one_letter_code
_entity_poly.pdbx_strand_id
1 'polypeptide(L)'
;MLICALAVTPIVLAGHTSNPWTAVLLVALAAGAHQGWSANIYTLTSDMFPRSAVASVVGFATLLGTVSGMLLSKVVGYILQSTGSYVPIFVVAGSAYLVALIFVQALAPKLKRAEI
;
A
#
# COMPACT_ATOMS: atom_id res chain seq x y z
N MET A 1 -11.38 2.56 -1.56
CA MET A 1 -10.18 1.73 -1.84
C MET A 1 -9.79 1.61 -3.31
N LEU A 2 -10.68 1.23 -4.25
CA LEU A 2 -10.31 1.05 -5.67
C LEU A 2 -9.67 2.29 -6.30
N ILE A 3 -10.25 3.48 -6.07
CA ILE A 3 -9.70 4.76 -6.58
C ILE A 3 -8.27 4.95 -6.07
N CYS A 4 -8.01 4.72 -4.78
CA CYS A 4 -6.67 4.79 -4.21
C CYS A 4 -5.71 3.79 -4.87
N ALA A 5 -6.14 2.54 -5.07
CA ALA A 5 -5.31 1.52 -5.70
C ALA A 5 -4.93 1.92 -7.14
N LEU A 6 -5.90 2.39 -7.93
CA LEU A 6 -5.66 2.88 -9.29
C LEU A 6 -4.78 4.13 -9.29
N ALA A 7 -4.98 5.06 -8.36
CA ALA A 7 -4.23 6.30 -8.29
C ALA A 7 -2.74 6.12 -7.89
N VAL A 8 -2.38 5.01 -7.23
CA VAL A 8 -0.95 4.69 -6.98
C VAL A 8 -0.26 4.15 -8.24
N THR A 9 -0.98 3.45 -9.13
CA THR A 9 -0.37 2.77 -10.30
C THR A 9 0.51 3.64 -11.21
N PRO A 10 0.26 4.96 -11.42
CA PRO A 10 1.10 5.79 -12.27
C PRO A 10 2.54 5.97 -11.74
N ILE A 11 2.83 5.63 -10.48
CA ILE A 11 4.17 5.71 -9.89
C ILE A 11 5.21 4.91 -10.67
N VAL A 12 4.80 3.87 -11.42
CA VAL A 12 5.67 3.10 -12.32
C VAL A 12 6.35 3.98 -13.37
N LEU A 13 5.70 5.06 -13.79
CA LEU A 13 6.24 6.01 -14.76
C LEU A 13 7.35 6.88 -14.18
N ALA A 14 7.47 6.97 -12.85
CA ALA A 14 8.48 7.80 -12.19
C ALA A 14 9.91 7.29 -12.47
N GLY A 15 10.09 6.00 -12.72
CA GLY A 15 11.39 5.42 -13.07
C GLY A 15 11.84 5.71 -14.51
N HIS A 16 10.96 6.27 -15.35
CA HIS A 16 11.21 6.51 -16.77
C HIS A 16 11.26 8.01 -17.14
N THR A 17 10.90 8.90 -16.21
CA THR A 17 10.90 10.35 -16.47
C THR A 17 12.27 10.95 -16.17
N SER A 18 12.75 11.82 -17.07
CA SER A 18 13.91 12.68 -16.85
C SER A 18 13.51 14.06 -16.29
N ASN A 19 12.21 14.40 -16.30
CA ASN A 19 11.71 15.65 -15.74
C ASN A 19 11.43 15.49 -14.24
N PRO A 20 12.11 16.25 -13.35
CA PRO A 20 11.94 16.14 -11.90
C PRO A 20 10.53 16.53 -11.44
N TRP A 21 9.88 17.51 -12.08
CA TRP A 21 8.52 17.93 -11.69
C TRP A 21 7.48 16.85 -11.97
N THR A 22 7.65 16.10 -13.06
CA THR A 22 6.79 14.94 -13.35
C THR A 22 6.97 13.86 -12.28
N ALA A 23 8.20 13.59 -11.85
CA ALA A 23 8.46 12.65 -10.75
C ALA A 23 7.80 13.12 -9.44
N VAL A 24 7.92 14.40 -9.11
CA VAL A 24 7.28 15.00 -7.92
C VAL A 24 5.76 14.81 -7.95
N LEU A 25 5.11 15.10 -9.08
CA LEU A 25 3.66 14.93 -9.22
C LEU A 25 3.23 13.46 -9.06
N LEU A 26 3.97 12.53 -9.64
CA LEU A 26 3.69 11.09 -9.52
C LEU A 26 3.85 10.60 -8.08
N VAL A 27 4.92 11.01 -7.40
CA VAL A 27 5.15 10.68 -5.98
C VAL A 27 4.08 11.30 -5.09
N ALA A 28 3.71 12.56 -5.33
CA ALA A 28 2.67 13.25 -4.57
C ALA A 28 1.30 12.55 -4.71
N LEU A 29 0.93 12.17 -5.94
CA LEU A 29 -0.28 11.40 -6.20
C LEU A 29 -0.26 10.04 -5.47
N ALA A 30 0.84 9.31 -5.59
CA ALA A 30 1.00 8.01 -4.93
C ALA A 30 0.93 8.13 -3.40
N ALA A 31 1.59 9.14 -2.82
CA ALA A 31 1.54 9.41 -1.38
C ALA A 31 0.13 9.77 -0.90
N GLY A 32 -0.58 10.64 -1.64
CA GLY A 32 -1.96 11.00 -1.32
C GLY A 32 -2.90 9.80 -1.42
N ALA A 33 -2.76 8.99 -2.46
CA ALA A 33 -3.54 7.77 -2.64
C ALA A 33 -3.24 6.72 -1.55
N HIS A 34 -1.99 6.60 -1.11
CA HIS A 34 -1.59 5.77 0.03
C HIS A 34 -2.31 6.18 1.33
N GLN A 35 -2.40 7.48 1.62
CA GLN A 35 -3.13 7.97 2.80
C GLN A 35 -4.63 7.68 2.70
N GLY A 36 -5.22 7.87 1.51
CA GLY A 36 -6.60 7.48 1.24
C GLY A 36 -6.84 5.99 1.47
N TRP A 37 -5.89 5.14 1.06
CA TRP A 37 -5.95 3.70 1.30
C TRP A 37 -5.93 3.37 2.80
N SER A 38 -5.01 3.98 3.56
CA SER A 38 -4.90 3.78 5.01
C SER A 38 -6.19 4.14 5.76
N ALA A 39 -6.82 5.27 5.42
CA ALA A 39 -8.10 5.66 6.01
C ALA A 39 -9.21 4.61 5.78
N ASN A 40 -9.23 3.97 4.61
CA ASN A 40 -10.19 2.91 4.31
C ASN A 40 -9.86 1.60 5.06
N ILE A 41 -8.58 1.23 5.19
CA ILE A 41 -8.21 0.01 5.93
C ILE A 41 -8.55 0.12 7.43
N TYR A 42 -8.34 1.27 8.03
CA TYR A 42 -8.67 1.45 9.44
C TYR A 42 -10.18 1.38 9.70
N THR A 43 -10.98 1.98 8.82
CA THR A 43 -12.45 1.89 8.90
C THR A 43 -12.96 0.47 8.62
N LEU A 44 -12.40 -0.21 7.62
CA LEU A 44 -12.67 -1.62 7.34
C LEU A 44 -12.47 -2.50 8.59
N THR A 45 -11.37 -2.27 9.31
CA THR A 45 -11.04 -3.04 10.52
C THR A 45 -12.04 -2.74 11.64
N SER A 46 -12.40 -1.47 11.87
CA SER A 46 -13.38 -1.13 12.91
C SER A 46 -14.79 -1.62 12.61
N ASP A 47 -15.17 -1.71 11.33
CA ASP A 47 -16.49 -2.14 10.90
C ASP A 47 -16.64 -3.67 10.97
N MET A 48 -15.56 -4.39 10.64
CA MET A 48 -15.59 -5.84 10.56
C MET A 48 -15.29 -6.56 11.88
N PHE A 49 -14.63 -5.93 12.86
CA PHE A 49 -14.26 -6.60 14.11
C PHE A 49 -15.09 -6.12 15.32
N PRO A 50 -15.25 -6.93 16.38
CA PRO A 50 -15.83 -6.45 17.64
C PRO A 50 -14.91 -5.40 18.28
N ARG A 51 -15.50 -4.44 18.99
CA ARG A 51 -14.79 -3.28 19.55
C ARG A 51 -13.60 -3.67 20.43
N SER A 52 -13.68 -4.79 21.15
CA SER A 52 -12.60 -5.33 21.99
C SER A 52 -11.39 -5.81 21.19
N ALA A 53 -11.57 -6.24 19.93
CA ALA A 53 -10.51 -6.80 19.10
C ALA A 53 -9.85 -5.77 18.17
N VAL A 54 -10.51 -4.63 17.90
CA VAL A 54 -10.03 -3.62 16.93
C VAL A 54 -8.60 -3.16 17.23
N ALA A 55 -8.30 -2.83 18.49
CA ALA A 55 -6.97 -2.36 18.89
C ALA A 55 -5.88 -3.42 18.65
N SER A 56 -6.16 -4.70 18.96
CA SER A 56 -5.23 -5.80 18.73
C SER A 56 -4.99 -6.05 17.24
N VAL A 57 -6.04 -6.00 16.41
CA VAL A 57 -5.92 -6.19 14.96
C VAL A 57 -5.11 -5.05 14.33
N VAL A 58 -5.43 -3.80 14.66
CA VAL A 58 -4.69 -2.62 14.17
C VAL A 58 -3.24 -2.64 14.65
N GLY A 59 -3.00 -2.98 15.93
CA GLY A 59 -1.66 -3.10 16.49
C GLY A 59 -0.81 -4.16 15.78
N PHE A 60 -1.38 -5.35 15.55
CA PHE A 60 -0.69 -6.41 14.82
C PHE A 60 -0.40 -6.03 13.36
N ALA A 61 -1.38 -5.44 12.66
CA ALA A 61 -1.19 -4.94 11.30
C ALA A 61 -0.09 -3.86 11.24
N THR A 62 -0.02 -2.98 12.26
CA THR A 62 1.00 -1.92 12.35
C THR A 62 2.39 -2.51 12.60
N LEU A 63 2.51 -3.51 13.47
CA LEU A 63 3.75 -4.25 13.70
C LEU A 63 4.24 -4.88 12.39
N LEU A 64 3.38 -5.62 11.71
CA LEU A 64 3.70 -6.26 10.42
C LEU A 64 4.09 -5.22 9.37
N GLY A 65 3.37 -4.11 9.26
CA GLY A 65 3.69 -3.02 8.34
C GLY A 65 5.06 -2.40 8.62
N THR A 66 5.39 -2.19 9.91
CA THR A 66 6.68 -1.61 10.31
C THR A 66 7.84 -2.57 10.04
N VAL A 67 7.69 -3.85 10.41
CA VAL A 67 8.70 -4.89 10.13
C VAL A 67 8.91 -5.06 8.63
N SER A 68 7.82 -5.10 7.86
CA SER A 68 7.88 -5.17 6.40
C SER A 68 8.56 -3.94 5.81
N GLY A 69 8.28 -2.74 6.32
CA GLY A 69 8.92 -1.50 5.90
C GLY A 69 10.43 -1.48 6.16
N MET A 70 10.87 -1.97 7.32
CA MET A 70 12.29 -2.14 7.63
C MET A 70 12.99 -3.09 6.65
N LEU A 71 12.38 -4.25 6.39
CA LEU A 71 12.91 -5.24 5.45
C LEU A 71 12.93 -4.72 4.00
N LEU A 72 11.82 -4.11 3.54
CA LEU A 72 11.70 -3.53 2.21
C LEU A 72 12.71 -2.42 1.98
N SER A 73 13.04 -1.61 2.98
CA SER A 73 14.06 -0.57 2.86
C SER A 73 15.43 -1.17 2.48
N LYS A 74 15.79 -2.31 3.07
CA LYS A 74 17.03 -3.03 2.72
C LYS A 74 16.96 -3.61 1.31
N VAL A 75 15.82 -4.21 0.94
CA VAL A 75 15.60 -4.78 -0.40
C VAL A 75 15.66 -3.70 -1.48
N VAL A 76 15.02 -2.54 -1.25
CA VAL A 76 15.09 -1.35 -2.12
C VAL A 76 16.53 -0.92 -2.35
N GLY A 77 17.32 -0.82 -1.29
CA GLY A 77 18.75 -0.49 -1.40
C GLY A 77 19.54 -1.52 -2.22
N TYR A 78 19.30 -2.81 -1.99
CA TYR A 78 19.94 -3.90 -2.73
C TYR A 78 19.57 -3.90 -4.22
N ILE A 79 18.29 -3.74 -4.55
CA ILE A 79 17.81 -3.67 -5.95
C ILE A 79 18.45 -2.47 -6.64
N LEU A 80 18.49 -1.32 -5.99
CA LEU A 80 19.09 -0.12 -6.56
C LEU A 80 20.60 -0.30 -6.79
N GLN A 81 21.33 -0.88 -5.83
CA GLN A 81 22.77 -1.11 -5.97
C GLN A 81 23.11 -2.13 -7.06
N SER A 82 22.28 -3.16 -7.23
CA SER A 82 22.50 -4.22 -8.22
C SER A 82 22.06 -3.86 -9.63
N THR A 83 20.97 -3.08 -9.78
CA THR A 83 20.38 -2.76 -11.10
C THR A 83 20.64 -1.34 -11.56
N GLY A 84 21.00 -0.42 -10.66
CA GLY A 84 21.09 1.01 -10.94
C GLY A 84 19.74 1.68 -11.23
N SER A 85 18.61 0.99 -11.04
CA SER A 85 17.29 1.47 -11.47
C SER A 85 16.22 1.34 -10.37
N TYR A 86 15.38 2.37 -10.26
CA TYR A 86 14.18 2.36 -9.42
C TYR A 86 12.96 1.72 -10.09
N VAL A 87 13.03 1.40 -11.38
CA VAL A 87 11.88 0.86 -12.13
C VAL A 87 11.29 -0.41 -11.49
N PRO A 88 12.10 -1.45 -11.12
CA PRO A 88 11.53 -2.64 -10.48
C PRO A 88 10.83 -2.33 -9.16
N ILE A 89 11.34 -1.36 -8.42
CA ILE A 89 10.80 -0.93 -7.12
C ILE A 89 9.44 -0.26 -7.30
N PHE A 90 9.33 0.64 -8.28
CA PHE A 90 8.07 1.31 -8.58
C PHE A 90 7.01 0.36 -9.18
N VAL A 91 7.41 -0.65 -9.96
CA VAL A 91 6.50 -1.70 -10.45
C VAL A 91 5.88 -2.47 -9.29
N VAL A 92 6.69 -2.90 -8.32
CA VAL A 92 6.19 -3.58 -7.12
C VAL A 92 5.29 -2.65 -6.30
N ALA A 93 5.72 -1.40 -6.07
CA ALA A 93 4.95 -0.43 -5.31
C ALA A 93 3.59 -0.10 -5.97
N GLY A 94 3.57 0.07 -7.30
CA GLY A 94 2.37 0.39 -8.07
C GLY A 94 1.36 -0.74 -8.13
N SER A 95 1.82 -2.00 -8.12
CA SER A 95 0.96 -3.18 -8.21
C SER A 95 0.45 -3.67 -6.84
N ALA A 96 1.18 -3.43 -5.75
CA ALA A 96 0.86 -3.92 -4.42
C ALA A 96 -0.58 -3.58 -3.96
N TYR A 97 -1.08 -2.39 -4.28
CA TYR A 97 -2.43 -1.96 -3.88
C TYR A 97 -3.54 -2.69 -4.62
N LEU A 98 -3.32 -3.00 -5.91
CA LEU A 98 -4.27 -3.79 -6.69
C LEU A 98 -4.33 -5.22 -6.15
N VAL A 99 -3.17 -5.81 -5.86
CA VAL A 99 -3.08 -7.14 -5.23
C VAL A 99 -3.79 -7.13 -3.87
N ALA A 100 -3.51 -6.15 -3.02
CA ALA A 100 -4.18 -6.02 -1.73
C ALA A 100 -5.70 -5.83 -1.87
N LEU A 101 -6.16 -5.11 -2.89
CA LEU A 101 -7.59 -4.92 -3.15
C LEU A 101 -8.26 -6.24 -3.55
N ILE A 102 -7.59 -7.06 -4.37
CA ILE A 102 -8.06 -8.41 -4.72
C ILE A 102 -8.21 -9.25 -3.45
N PHE A 103 -7.24 -9.22 -2.54
CA PHE A 103 -7.34 -9.92 -1.26
C PHE A 103 -8.52 -9.44 -0.42
N VAL A 104 -8.73 -8.12 -0.31
CA VAL A 104 -9.89 -7.58 0.43
C VAL A 104 -11.20 -8.07 -0.19
N GLN A 105 -11.33 -8.02 -1.51
CA GLN A 105 -12.56 -8.45 -2.19
C GLN A 105 -12.79 -9.97 -2.12
N ALA A 106 -11.73 -10.77 -2.20
CA ALA A 106 -11.81 -12.23 -2.14
C ALA A 106 -12.11 -12.74 -0.72
N LEU A 107 -11.49 -12.15 0.30
CA LEU A 107 -11.63 -12.59 1.70
C LEU A 107 -12.83 -11.97 2.40
N ALA A 108 -13.24 -10.76 2.00
CA ALA A 108 -14.30 -10.00 2.66
C ALA A 108 -15.33 -9.38 1.68
N PRO A 109 -15.96 -10.16 0.78
CA PRO A 109 -16.81 -9.60 -0.28
C PRO A 109 -18.06 -8.87 0.24
N LYS A 110 -18.56 -9.26 1.43
CA LYS A 110 -19.78 -8.69 2.04
C LYS A 110 -19.51 -7.79 3.24
N LEU A 111 -18.23 -7.58 3.61
CA LEU A 111 -17.81 -6.76 4.75
C LEU A 111 -18.59 -7.03 6.04
N LYS A 112 -18.98 -8.30 6.26
CA LYS A 112 -19.77 -8.68 7.43
C LYS A 112 -18.91 -8.54 8.68
N ARG A 113 -19.54 -8.07 9.75
CA ARG A 113 -18.93 -8.08 11.07
C ARG A 113 -18.66 -9.52 11.51
N ALA A 114 -17.46 -9.76 12.02
CA ALA A 114 -17.07 -11.01 12.64
C ALA A 114 -17.96 -11.26 13.87
N GLU A 115 -18.67 -12.38 13.84
CA GLU A 115 -19.41 -12.90 14.98
C GLU A 115 -18.39 -13.68 15.83
N ILE A 116 -18.05 -13.14 17.00
CA ILE A 116 -17.19 -13.79 18.00
C ILE A 116 -18.01 -13.94 19.27
#